data_AF-A0A2I0I0J6-F1
#
_entry.id   AF-A0A2I0I0J6-F1
#
_cell.length_a   1.000
_cell.length_b   1.000
_cell.length_c   1.000
_cell.angle_alpha   90.00
_cell.angle_beta   90.00
_cell.angle_gamma   90.00
#
_symmetry.space_group_name_H-M   'P 1'
#
loop_
_entity.id
_entity.type
_entity.pdbx_description
1 polymer ?
#
loop_
_entity_poly.entity_id
_entity_poly.type
_entity_poly.pdbx_seq_one_letter_code
_entity_poly.pdbx_strand_id
1 'polypeptide(L)'
;MESHRQDLHDPPEKKGQKRKLEEEEDEEYDGAEEDKEISVPSVLSEVRAQVTVLNAAFSWSEADRAAAKRATHVLSELAKNDEVVNLIVEGGAVPALVKHLQAPPFSESDRTTKPFQHEVEKGSAFALGLLAVK
;
A
#
# COMPACT_ATOMS: atom_id res chain seq x y z
N MET A 1 40.47 36.23 54.27
CA MET A 1 39.73 36.79 53.10
C MET A 1 40.57 36.46 51.89
N GLU A 2 40.28 35.31 51.29
CA GLU A 2 40.95 34.63 50.18
C GLU A 2 39.85 33.88 49.41
N SER A 3 39.92 33.46 48.15
CA SER A 3 40.47 33.93 46.87
C SER A 3 40.10 32.81 45.87
N HIS A 4 39.66 33.14 44.64
CA HIS A 4 39.67 32.28 43.43
C HIS A 4 38.73 31.03 43.43
N ARG A 5 38.10 30.55 42.35
CA ARG A 5 38.25 30.69 40.89
C ARG A 5 36.96 30.17 40.20
N GLN A 6 36.82 30.47 38.92
CA GLN A 6 35.71 30.15 38.00
C GLN A 6 35.46 28.63 37.85
N ASP A 7 34.26 28.26 37.39
CA ASP A 7 34.10 27.41 36.19
C ASP A 7 32.63 27.37 35.71
N LEU A 8 32.49 27.59 34.40
CA LEU A 8 31.29 27.41 33.58
C LEU A 8 30.67 26.04 33.82
N HIS A 9 29.34 25.94 33.85
CA HIS A 9 28.68 24.72 33.43
C HIS A 9 27.35 25.05 32.76
N ASP A 10 27.37 24.98 31.42
CA ASP A 10 26.22 24.93 30.54
C ASP A 10 25.21 23.87 31.02
N PRO A 11 23.89 24.12 30.92
CA PRO A 11 22.91 23.06 31.06
C PRO A 11 23.10 22.06 29.90
N PRO A 12 23.19 20.75 30.14
CA PRO A 12 23.37 19.78 29.07
C PRO A 12 22.14 19.80 28.15
N GLU A 13 22.40 20.12 26.88
CA GLU A 13 21.48 19.93 25.76
C GLU A 13 20.97 18.48 25.76
N LYS A 14 19.72 18.28 26.18
CA LYS A 14 19.07 16.98 26.06
C LYS A 14 18.65 16.77 24.61
N LYS A 15 19.66 16.30 23.86
CA LYS A 15 19.64 15.55 22.60
C LYS A 15 18.29 14.88 22.33
N GLY A 16 17.76 15.15 21.14
CA GLY A 16 16.46 14.70 20.66
C GLY A 16 16.18 13.22 20.91
N GLN A 17 15.13 12.96 21.69
CA GLN A 17 14.56 11.65 21.86
C GLN A 17 13.59 11.41 20.69
N LYS A 18 14.11 10.90 19.56
CA LYS A 18 13.27 10.35 18.49
C LYS A 18 12.62 9.09 19.04
N ARG A 19 11.35 9.20 19.45
CA ARG A 19 10.50 8.02 19.68
C ARG A 19 10.39 7.31 18.33
N LYS A 20 10.96 6.11 18.22
CA LYS A 20 10.57 5.18 17.16
C LYS A 20 9.17 4.72 17.53
N LEU A 21 8.19 5.10 16.70
CA LEU A 21 6.89 4.45 16.70
C LEU A 21 7.12 3.14 15.95
N GLU A 22 7.32 2.07 16.72
CA GLU A 22 7.21 0.70 16.21
C GLU A 22 5.71 0.45 16.05
N GLU A 23 5.16 0.87 14.90
CA GLU A 23 3.95 0.25 14.37
C GLU A 23 4.43 -1.04 13.70
N GLU A 24 4.63 -2.06 14.54
CA GLU A 24 4.54 -3.45 14.10
C GLU A 24 3.07 -3.65 13.74
N GLU A 25 2.70 -3.31 12.50
CA GLU A 25 1.52 -3.90 11.89
C GLU A 25 1.86 -5.37 11.71
N ASP A 26 1.37 -6.19 12.63
CA ASP A 26 1.31 -7.64 12.52
C ASP A 26 0.61 -7.96 11.19
N GLU A 27 1.41 -8.10 10.13
CA GLU A 27 1.04 -8.89 8.95
C GLU A 27 0.96 -10.34 9.46
N GLU A 28 -0.21 -10.71 10.00
CA GLU A 28 -0.59 -12.08 10.29
C GLU A 28 -0.57 -12.86 8.96
N TYR A 29 0.62 -13.33 8.62
CA TYR A 29 0.94 -14.16 7.49
C TYR A 29 0.51 -15.58 7.83
N ASP A 30 -0.77 -15.89 7.59
CA ASP A 30 -1.24 -17.27 7.53
C ASP A 30 -1.55 -17.64 6.07
N GLY A 31 -0.50 -17.60 5.25
CA GLY A 31 -0.53 -18.08 3.88
C GLY A 31 -0.39 -19.59 3.85
N ALA A 32 -1.46 -20.31 4.17
CA ALA A 32 -1.59 -21.70 3.75
C ALA A 32 -1.63 -21.70 2.21
N GLU A 33 -0.50 -22.03 1.57
CA GLU A 33 -0.43 -22.24 0.13
C GLU A 33 -1.24 -23.48 -0.23
N GLU A 34 -2.53 -23.29 -0.50
CA GLU A 34 -3.35 -24.28 -1.18
C GLU A 34 -2.95 -24.25 -2.66
N ASP A 35 -2.24 -25.29 -3.11
CA ASP A 35 -2.02 -25.62 -4.52
C ASP A 35 -3.37 -25.84 -5.23
N LYS A 36 -4.07 -24.75 -5.54
CA LYS A 36 -5.24 -24.78 -6.43
C LYS A 36 -4.73 -24.80 -7.85
N GLU A 37 -5.09 -25.87 -8.56
CA GLU A 37 -4.84 -26.00 -10.00
C GLU A 37 -5.40 -24.76 -10.72
N ILE A 38 -4.50 -23.94 -11.25
CA ILE A 38 -4.81 -22.61 -11.77
C ILE A 38 -5.41 -22.74 -13.17
N SER A 39 -6.72 -22.59 -13.28
CA SER A 39 -7.40 -22.54 -14.57
C SER A 39 -7.25 -21.15 -15.21
N VAL A 40 -6.62 -21.05 -16.39
CA VAL A 40 -6.39 -19.79 -17.12
C VAL A 40 -7.67 -18.93 -17.28
N PRO A 41 -8.83 -19.47 -17.72
CA PRO A 41 -10.06 -18.69 -17.80
C PRO A 41 -10.55 -18.16 -16.44
N SER A 42 -10.32 -18.91 -15.36
CA SER A 42 -10.69 -18.50 -14.00
C SER A 42 -9.83 -17.33 -13.53
N VAL A 43 -8.52 -17.38 -13.78
CA VAL A 43 -7.60 -16.28 -13.44
C VAL A 43 -7.97 -15.01 -14.20
N LEU A 44 -8.17 -15.11 -15.51
CA LEU A 44 -8.49 -13.94 -16.31
C LEU A 44 -9.85 -13.32 -15.89
N SER A 45 -10.82 -14.14 -15.52
CA SER A 45 -12.09 -13.67 -14.96
C SER A 45 -11.89 -12.94 -13.63
N GLU A 46 -11.08 -13.50 -12.73
CA GLU A 46 -10.75 -12.90 -11.44
C GLU A 46 -10.03 -11.56 -11.60
N VAL A 47 -9.00 -11.51 -12.46
CA VAL A 47 -8.29 -10.26 -12.80
C VAL A 47 -9.27 -9.21 -13.30
N ARG A 48 -10.17 -9.56 -14.23
CA ARG A 48 -11.17 -8.61 -14.76
C ARG A 48 -12.14 -8.12 -13.69
N ALA A 49 -12.50 -8.97 -12.73
CA ALA A 49 -13.32 -8.56 -11.59
C ALA A 49 -12.58 -7.52 -10.74
N GLN A 50 -11.31 -7.76 -10.41
CA GLN A 50 -10.51 -6.81 -9.63
C GLN A 50 -10.23 -5.50 -10.38
N VAL A 51 -9.98 -5.56 -11.69
CA VAL A 51 -9.84 -4.38 -12.54
C VAL A 51 -11.13 -3.56 -12.59
N THR A 52 -12.28 -4.21 -12.63
CA THR A 52 -13.59 -3.53 -12.57
C THR A 52 -13.76 -2.80 -11.23
N VAL A 53 -13.39 -3.45 -10.12
CA VAL A 53 -13.40 -2.83 -8.79
C VAL A 53 -12.48 -1.61 -8.75
N LEU A 54 -11.22 -1.73 -9.18
CA LEU A 54 -10.28 -0.61 -9.20
C LEU A 54 -10.79 0.56 -10.06
N ASN A 55 -11.40 0.27 -11.21
CA ASN A 55 -11.91 1.32 -12.08
C ASN A 55 -13.10 2.07 -11.45
N ALA A 56 -13.96 1.38 -10.71
CA ALA A 56 -15.11 1.97 -10.02
C ALA A 56 -14.72 2.70 -8.72
N ALA A 57 -13.76 2.18 -7.97
CA ALA A 57 -13.47 2.59 -6.60
C ALA A 57 -12.43 3.72 -6.50
N PHE A 58 -12.66 4.86 -7.18
CA PHE A 58 -11.70 5.98 -7.22
C PHE A 58 -12.25 7.25 -6.54
N SER A 59 -12.46 7.19 -5.22
CA SER A 59 -12.83 8.33 -4.38
C SER A 59 -12.17 8.23 -2.99
N TRP A 60 -12.36 9.27 -2.16
CA TRP A 60 -11.94 9.26 -0.74
C TRP A 60 -12.94 8.56 0.19
N SER A 61 -14.03 8.00 -0.33
CA SER A 61 -14.96 7.24 0.51
C SER A 61 -14.28 5.99 1.08
N GLU A 62 -14.59 5.66 2.34
CA GLU A 62 -14.01 4.49 3.00
C GLU A 62 -14.32 3.19 2.24
N ALA A 63 -15.53 3.07 1.69
CA ALA A 63 -15.94 1.93 0.89
C ALA A 63 -15.08 1.76 -0.37
N ASP A 64 -14.84 2.84 -1.13
CA ASP A 64 -14.01 2.80 -2.32
C ASP A 64 -12.55 2.52 -1.96
N ARG A 65 -12.02 3.20 -0.95
CA ARG A 65 -10.63 2.99 -0.52
C ARG A 65 -10.39 1.57 -0.01
N ALA A 66 -11.32 1.01 0.77
CA ALA A 66 -11.23 -0.37 1.23
C ALA A 66 -11.36 -1.38 0.06
N ALA A 67 -12.26 -1.13 -0.89
CA ALA A 67 -12.41 -1.97 -2.08
C ALA A 67 -11.15 -1.94 -2.96
N ALA A 68 -10.59 -0.76 -3.18
CA ALA A 68 -9.35 -0.59 -3.92
C ALA A 68 -8.17 -1.28 -3.21
N LYS A 69 -8.01 -1.10 -1.89
CA LYS A 69 -6.98 -1.80 -1.10
C LYS A 69 -7.07 -3.31 -1.28
N ARG A 70 -8.27 -3.90 -1.13
CA ARG A 70 -8.47 -5.35 -1.35
C ARG A 70 -8.12 -5.78 -2.77
N ALA A 71 -8.59 -5.03 -3.78
CA ALA A 71 -8.32 -5.37 -5.17
C ALA A 71 -6.82 -5.30 -5.51
N THR A 72 -6.08 -4.31 -4.99
CA THR A 72 -4.62 -4.24 -5.15
C THR A 72 -3.90 -5.41 -4.48
N HIS A 73 -4.36 -5.85 -3.31
CA HIS A 73 -3.80 -6.99 -2.61
C HIS A 73 -4.02 -8.29 -3.40
N VAL A 74 -5.24 -8.57 -3.86
CA VAL A 74 -5.54 -9.76 -4.68
C VAL A 74 -4.69 -9.80 -5.94
N LEU A 75 -4.54 -8.68 -6.65
CA LEU A 75 -3.67 -8.61 -7.83
C LEU A 75 -2.19 -8.85 -7.49
N SER A 76 -1.73 -8.40 -6.33
CA SER A 76 -0.36 -8.65 -5.86
C SER A 76 -0.14 -10.13 -5.56
N GLU A 77 -1.10 -10.78 -4.88
CA GLU A 77 -1.04 -12.21 -4.58
C GLU A 77 -1.01 -13.06 -5.85
N LEU A 78 -1.85 -12.73 -6.84
CA LEU A 78 -1.81 -13.38 -8.15
C LEU A 78 -0.47 -13.16 -8.86
N ALA A 79 0.09 -11.95 -8.79
CA ALA A 79 1.36 -11.60 -9.44
C ALA A 79 2.60 -12.26 -8.80
N LYS A 80 2.47 -12.95 -7.66
CA LYS A 80 3.55 -13.80 -7.12
C LYS A 80 3.81 -15.03 -8.01
N ASN A 81 2.80 -15.47 -8.77
CA ASN A 81 2.98 -16.53 -9.75
C ASN A 81 3.34 -15.93 -11.12
N ASP A 82 4.56 -16.21 -11.57
CA ASP A 82 5.11 -15.71 -12.83
C ASP A 82 4.32 -16.17 -14.07
N GLU A 83 3.66 -17.33 -14.02
CA GLU A 83 2.91 -17.88 -15.15
C GLU A 83 1.64 -17.08 -15.47
N VAL A 84 1.11 -16.35 -14.48
CA VAL A 84 -0.14 -15.59 -14.64
C VAL A 84 0.10 -14.10 -14.90
N VAL A 85 1.32 -13.59 -14.79
CA VAL A 85 1.66 -12.17 -14.98
C VAL A 85 1.14 -11.64 -16.33
N ASN A 86 1.33 -12.40 -17.41
CA ASN A 86 0.83 -12.01 -18.74
C ASN A 86 -0.70 -11.91 -18.77
N LEU A 87 -1.41 -12.78 -18.06
CA LEU A 87 -2.87 -12.74 -17.95
C LEU A 87 -3.34 -11.53 -17.14
N ILE A 88 -2.59 -11.16 -16.10
CA ILE A 88 -2.86 -9.97 -15.30
C ILE A 88 -2.75 -8.70 -16.17
N VAL A 89 -1.70 -8.63 -16.99
CA VAL A 89 -1.50 -7.53 -17.95
C VAL A 89 -2.58 -7.51 -19.03
N GLU A 90 -2.88 -8.66 -19.64
CA GLU A 90 -3.95 -8.80 -20.66
C GLU A 90 -5.34 -8.43 -20.09
N GLY A 91 -5.59 -8.75 -18.82
CA GLY A 91 -6.80 -8.38 -18.10
C GLY A 91 -6.93 -6.87 -17.82
N GLY A 92 -5.91 -6.07 -18.14
CA GLY A 92 -5.94 -4.61 -18.01
C GLY A 92 -5.57 -4.09 -16.63
N ALA A 93 -4.85 -4.88 -15.82
CA ALA A 93 -4.46 -4.47 -14.47
C ALA A 93 -3.55 -3.24 -14.46
N VAL A 94 -2.60 -3.14 -15.40
CA VAL A 94 -1.60 -2.05 -15.43
C VAL A 94 -2.25 -0.66 -15.45
N PRO A 95 -3.12 -0.29 -16.41
CA PRO A 95 -3.74 1.04 -16.41
C PRO A 95 -4.61 1.29 -15.17
N ALA A 96 -5.26 0.26 -14.63
CA ALA A 96 -6.08 0.39 -13.42
C ALA A 96 -5.21 0.66 -12.18
N LEU A 97 -4.10 -0.04 -12.01
CA LEU A 97 -3.15 0.17 -10.92
C LEU A 97 -2.46 1.53 -11.03
N VAL A 98 -2.07 1.94 -12.24
CA VAL A 98 -1.45 3.26 -12.48
C VAL A 98 -2.40 4.41 -12.11
N LYS A 99 -3.70 4.28 -12.39
CA LYS A 99 -4.72 5.25 -11.95
C LYS A 99 -4.69 5.45 -10.42
N HIS A 100 -4.50 4.37 -9.66
CA HIS A 100 -4.46 4.37 -8.20
C HIS A 100 -3.12 4.78 -7.57
N LEU A 101 -2.11 5.10 -8.38
CA LEU A 101 -0.92 5.82 -7.91
C LEU A 101 -1.20 7.32 -7.67
N GLN A 102 -2.29 7.82 -8.25
CA GLN A 102 -2.72 9.21 -8.08
C GLN A 102 -3.74 9.30 -6.95
N ALA A 103 -3.70 10.43 -6.24
CA ALA A 103 -4.74 10.76 -5.27
C ALA A 103 -6.10 10.89 -5.96
N PRO A 104 -7.18 10.29 -5.42
CA PRO A 104 -8.54 10.55 -5.89
C PRO A 104 -8.87 12.06 -5.83
N PRO A 105 -9.81 12.54 -6.68
CA PRO A 105 -10.24 13.94 -6.65
C PRO A 105 -10.67 14.35 -5.24
N PHE A 106 -10.15 15.48 -4.77
CA PHE A 106 -10.45 16.00 -3.44
C PHE A 106 -11.75 16.82 -3.46
N SER A 107 -12.73 16.46 -2.64
CA SER A 107 -13.90 17.29 -2.39
C SER A 107 -13.73 18.06 -1.07
N GLU A 108 -14.27 19.28 -0.95
CA GLU A 108 -14.18 20.05 0.31
C GLU A 108 -14.82 19.34 1.52
N SER A 109 -15.65 18.32 1.26
CA SER A 109 -16.21 17.38 2.25
C SER A 109 -15.19 16.41 2.85
N ASP A 110 -14.03 16.20 2.23
CA ASP A 110 -13.02 15.20 2.63
C ASP A 110 -11.98 15.76 3.63
N ARG A 111 -12.32 16.84 4.33
CA ARG A 111 -11.37 17.68 5.10
C ARG A 111 -10.80 17.06 6.36
N THR A 112 -11.33 15.94 6.87
CA THR A 112 -11.00 15.50 8.24
C THR A 112 -10.39 14.10 8.35
N THR A 113 -10.64 13.19 7.42
CA THR A 113 -10.02 11.86 7.40
C THR A 113 -9.89 11.37 5.97
N LYS A 114 -8.70 10.86 5.60
CA LYS A 114 -8.44 10.19 4.32
C LYS A 114 -8.26 8.70 4.61
N PRO A 115 -9.32 7.88 4.51
CA PRO A 115 -9.24 6.45 4.79
C PRO A 115 -8.21 5.78 3.89
N PHE A 116 -7.36 4.93 4.49
CA PHE A 116 -6.33 4.18 3.77
C PHE A 116 -5.41 5.07 2.91
N GLN A 117 -5.16 6.30 3.33
CA GLN A 117 -4.24 7.19 2.63
C GLN A 117 -2.88 6.49 2.49
N HIS A 118 -2.31 6.48 1.29
CA HIS A 118 -1.05 5.81 0.93
C HIS A 118 -1.10 4.29 0.86
N GLU A 119 -2.05 3.62 1.51
CA GLU A 119 -2.18 2.16 1.48
C GLU A 119 -2.55 1.64 0.09
N VAL A 120 -3.50 2.29 -0.59
CA VAL A 120 -3.91 1.90 -1.96
C VAL A 120 -2.80 2.22 -2.96
N GLU A 121 -2.13 3.35 -2.78
CA GLU A 121 -1.00 3.76 -3.62
C GLU A 121 0.19 2.80 -3.43
N LYS A 122 0.49 2.41 -2.19
CA LYS A 122 1.52 1.43 -1.81
C LYS A 122 1.21 0.06 -2.43
N GLY A 123 -0.02 -0.44 -2.26
CA GLY A 123 -0.46 -1.70 -2.86
C GLY A 123 -0.39 -1.67 -4.39
N SER A 124 -0.78 -0.56 -5.01
CA SER A 124 -0.71 -0.40 -6.46
C SER A 124 0.74 -0.38 -6.97
N ALA A 125 1.63 0.34 -6.28
CA ALA A 125 3.05 0.39 -6.61
C ALA A 125 3.72 -0.98 -6.41
N PHE A 126 3.37 -1.70 -5.35
CA PHE A 126 3.88 -3.04 -5.08
C PHE A 126 3.47 -4.03 -6.17
N ALA A 127 2.18 -4.09 -6.52
CA ALA A 127 1.66 -4.91 -7.61
C ALA A 127 2.36 -4.61 -8.94
N LEU A 128 2.50 -3.32 -9.29
CA LEU A 128 3.23 -2.90 -10.48
C LEU A 128 4.71 -3.32 -10.43
N GLY A 129 5.32 -3.26 -9.25
CA GLY A 129 6.67 -3.77 -9.02
C GLY A 129 6.79 -5.24 -9.39
N LEU A 130 5.88 -6.09 -8.92
CA LEU A 130 5.84 -7.52 -9.26
C LEU A 130 5.67 -7.75 -10.77
N LEU A 131 4.77 -7.00 -11.42
CA LEU A 131 4.53 -7.10 -12.87
C LEU A 131 5.71 -6.62 -13.72
N ALA A 132 6.60 -5.79 -13.18
CA ALA A 132 7.69 -5.15 -13.92
C ALA A 132 9.04 -5.89 -13.83
N VAL A 133 9.14 -6.98 -13.05
CA VAL A 133 10.41 -7.72 -12.87
C VAL A 133 10.75 -8.61 -14.08
N LYS A 134 9.85 -8.77 -15.05
CA LYS A 134 10.03 -9.71 -16.18
C LYS A 134 9.66 -9.13 -17.53
#